data_AF-A0A0C1C4X0-F1
#
_entry.id   AF-A0A0C1C4X0-F1
#
_cell.length_a   1.000
_cell.length_b   1.000
_cell.length_c   1.000
_cell.angle_alpha   90.00
_cell.angle_beta   90.00
_cell.angle_gamma   90.00
#
_symmetry.space_group_name_H-M   'P 1'
#
loop_
_entity.id
_entity.type
_entity.pdbx_description
1 polymer ?
#
loop_
_entity_poly.entity_id
_entity_poly.type
_entity_poly.pdbx_seq_one_letter_code
_entity_poly.pdbx_strand_id
1 'polypeptide(L)'
;MCKKLLRFTKGIDMRLIHTFNDPNLAQDFALFLTNQRVEYQLEQNVNKDWGSPDYGLMTSDIWIINEEDVEKVQGWLDAFSRNPNDQMFKKSEGDAELIPAEELLSPEEETPSYFHRQKGNPSASSQPMGRVTLYFLLTCILIFFVSQFTTPEFETPATNIPYPVSLSPIKKVLLYDYPRAFELLDQFVEKFGLEKLQNPTTAPPEAKALLQEFSQTPYWEGVYDQIVLHFQHPDTSWEFKAPMFEKIKQGEIWRVFTPALLHSDLFHLFFNMIWLIVIGKQIEQRIGKGKYILFILLTGVFSNTAQYLMSGSNFLGFSGILCAMIAFIWVRQRHAAWEGYQVQRATLGFILFFIMTMLGIQLISFAFEVIQHTAISPGIANTAHLSGALLGYILGKMPFFSWKGN
;
A
#
# COMPACT_ATOMS: atom_id res chain seq x y z
N MET A 1 -36.87 -13.18 4.26
CA MET A 1 -36.81 -12.81 2.82
C MET A 1 -35.49 -12.11 2.60
N CYS A 2 -34.57 -12.44 1.70
CA CYS A 2 -34.62 -13.24 0.48
C CYS A 2 -33.24 -13.90 0.29
N LYS A 3 -33.24 -15.13 -0.24
CA LYS A 3 -32.07 -15.92 -0.63
C LYS A 3 -31.20 -15.16 -1.63
N LYS A 4 -29.88 -15.27 -1.51
CA LYS A 4 -28.98 -15.33 -2.67
C LYS A 4 -27.87 -16.35 -2.38
N LEU A 5 -28.10 -17.58 -2.84
CA LEU A 5 -27.02 -18.53 -3.11
C LEU A 5 -26.09 -17.89 -4.13
N LEU A 6 -24.81 -17.75 -3.78
CA LEU A 6 -23.72 -17.63 -4.73
C LEU A 6 -22.79 -18.83 -4.47
N ARG A 7 -23.06 -19.94 -5.16
CA ARG A 7 -22.11 -21.03 -5.34
C ARG A 7 -21.06 -20.58 -6.34
N PHE A 8 -19.88 -20.16 -5.87
CA PHE A 8 -18.68 -20.08 -6.69
C PHE A 8 -17.46 -20.49 -5.85
N THR A 9 -16.89 -21.65 -6.21
CA THR A 9 -15.52 -22.15 -5.93
C THR A 9 -15.01 -22.05 -4.48
N LYS A 10 -15.07 -23.19 -3.76
CA LYS A 10 -14.38 -23.56 -2.51
C LYS A 10 -13.24 -22.62 -2.07
N GLY A 11 -13.60 -21.47 -1.49
CA GLY A 11 -12.81 -20.81 -0.47
C GLY A 11 -13.19 -21.49 0.84
N ILE A 12 -12.21 -21.86 1.64
CA ILE A 12 -12.47 -22.36 2.98
C ILE A 12 -12.85 -21.13 3.83
N ASP A 13 -14.14 -20.94 4.10
CA ASP A 13 -14.64 -19.86 4.96
C ASP A 13 -14.35 -20.21 6.42
N MET A 14 -13.32 -19.58 7.00
CA MET A 14 -12.95 -19.78 8.40
C MET A 14 -13.51 -18.67 9.29
N ARG A 15 -14.13 -19.05 10.41
CA ARG A 15 -14.72 -18.13 11.39
C ARG A 15 -14.00 -18.19 12.74
N LEU A 16 -13.50 -17.06 13.22
CA LEU A 16 -12.94 -16.95 14.57
C LEU A 16 -14.06 -17.14 15.59
N ILE A 17 -13.87 -18.10 16.50
CA ILE A 17 -14.83 -18.38 17.58
C ILE A 17 -14.36 -17.78 18.91
N HIS A 18 -13.06 -17.86 19.21
CA HIS A 18 -12.54 -17.33 20.48
C HIS A 18 -11.04 -17.02 20.44
N THR A 19 -10.63 -16.11 21.32
CA THR A 19 -9.23 -15.79 21.63
C THR A 19 -8.98 -16.09 23.10
N PHE A 20 -8.17 -17.11 23.37
CA PHE A 20 -7.76 -17.49 24.72
C PHE A 20 -6.53 -16.69 25.15
N ASN A 21 -6.55 -16.19 26.39
CA ASN A 21 -5.37 -15.56 27.02
C ASN A 21 -4.43 -16.59 27.68
N ASP A 22 -4.91 -17.83 27.89
CA ASP A 22 -4.11 -18.95 28.39
C ASP A 22 -3.92 -19.97 27.26
N PRO A 23 -2.68 -20.17 26.77
CA PRO A 23 -2.38 -21.16 25.73
C PRO A 23 -2.78 -22.59 26.11
N ASN A 24 -2.77 -22.95 27.40
CA ASN A 24 -3.13 -24.30 27.84
C ASN A 24 -4.64 -24.54 27.68
N LEU A 25 -5.47 -23.58 28.08
CA LEU A 25 -6.93 -23.65 27.88
C LEU A 25 -7.29 -23.71 26.39
N ALA A 26 -6.57 -22.96 25.56
CA ALA A 26 -6.75 -23.02 24.12
C ALA A 26 -6.43 -24.43 23.57
N GLN A 27 -5.36 -25.04 24.08
CA GLN A 27 -4.94 -26.37 23.67
C GLN A 27 -5.89 -27.47 24.15
N ASP A 28 -6.41 -27.37 25.38
CA ASP A 28 -7.41 -28.29 25.91
C ASP A 28 -8.70 -28.24 25.09
N PHE A 29 -9.19 -27.04 24.76
CA PHE A 29 -10.37 -26.89 23.93
C PHE A 29 -10.13 -27.37 22.49
N ALA A 30 -8.95 -27.08 21.93
CA ALA A 30 -8.55 -27.58 20.61
C ALA A 30 -8.51 -29.12 20.56
N LEU A 31 -7.99 -29.77 21.59
CA LEU A 31 -8.00 -31.23 21.73
C LEU A 31 -9.43 -31.78 21.80
N PHE A 32 -10.31 -31.12 22.56
CA PHE A 32 -11.72 -31.47 22.59
C PHE A 32 -12.36 -31.40 21.18
N LEU A 33 -12.10 -30.33 20.41
CA LEU A 33 -12.59 -30.20 19.04
C LEU A 33 -12.07 -31.32 18.13
N THR A 34 -10.80 -31.72 18.28
CA THR A 34 -10.24 -32.88 17.59
C THR A 34 -11.04 -34.16 17.90
N ASN A 35 -11.35 -34.42 19.17
CA ASN A 35 -12.13 -35.59 19.58
C ASN A 35 -13.56 -35.56 19.01
N GLN A 36 -14.13 -34.36 18.84
CA GLN A 36 -15.44 -34.15 18.22
C GLN A 36 -15.41 -34.15 16.69
N ARG A 37 -14.24 -34.38 16.06
CA ARG A 37 -14.02 -34.36 14.61
C ARG A 37 -14.44 -33.04 13.95
N VAL A 38 -14.28 -31.92 14.65
CA VAL A 38 -14.51 -30.58 14.09
C VAL A 38 -13.21 -30.07 13.47
N GLU A 39 -13.31 -29.53 12.25
CA GLU A 39 -12.18 -28.90 11.57
C GLU A 39 -11.93 -27.49 12.13
N TYR A 40 -10.72 -27.25 12.63
CA TYR A 40 -10.32 -25.96 13.21
C TYR A 40 -8.87 -25.59 12.86
N GLN A 41 -8.53 -24.31 13.08
CA GLN A 41 -7.17 -23.79 13.06
C GLN A 41 -6.88 -23.06 14.38
N LEU A 42 -5.76 -23.40 15.02
CA LEU A 42 -5.25 -22.75 16.23
C LEU A 42 -4.07 -21.85 15.86
N GLU A 43 -4.16 -20.55 16.12
CA GLU A 43 -3.11 -19.58 15.84
C GLU A 43 -2.62 -18.92 17.15
N GLN A 44 -1.33 -19.03 17.44
CA GLN A 44 -0.72 -18.38 18.60
C GLN A 44 -0.15 -17.03 18.18
N ASN A 45 -0.59 -15.98 18.86
CA ASN A 45 -0.18 -14.60 18.63
C ASN A 45 0.47 -14.04 19.89
N VAL A 46 1.53 -13.26 19.72
CA VAL A 46 2.10 -12.48 20.83
C VAL A 46 1.57 -11.07 20.70
N ASN A 47 0.98 -10.53 21.76
CA ASN A 47 0.57 -9.13 21.80
C ASN A 47 1.83 -8.25 21.71
N LYS A 48 1.93 -7.50 20.62
CA LYS A 48 3.05 -6.59 20.34
C LYS A 48 2.62 -5.13 20.39
N ASP A 49 1.43 -4.84 20.91
CA ASP A 49 0.90 -3.49 21.00
C ASP A 49 1.63 -2.73 22.11
N TRP A 50 2.68 -2.00 21.73
CA TRP A 50 3.53 -1.22 22.63
C TRP A 50 2.69 -0.19 23.40
N GLY A 51 2.70 -0.29 24.74
CA GLY A 51 1.88 0.55 25.63
C GLY A 51 0.56 -0.07 26.07
N SER A 52 0.21 -1.26 25.58
CA SER A 52 -0.88 -2.06 26.15
C SER A 52 -0.46 -2.68 27.49
N PRO A 53 -1.35 -2.78 28.49
CA PRO A 53 -1.08 -3.54 29.72
C PRO A 53 -0.75 -5.01 29.45
N ASP A 54 -1.17 -5.53 28.28
CA ASP A 54 -1.00 -6.94 27.89
C ASP A 54 0.18 -7.14 26.92
N TYR A 55 1.09 -6.17 26.79
CA TYR A 55 2.25 -6.28 25.90
C TYR A 55 3.13 -7.49 26.26
N GLY A 56 3.45 -8.31 25.27
CA GLY A 56 4.25 -9.53 25.42
C GLY A 56 3.46 -10.77 25.83
N LEU A 57 2.16 -10.65 26.17
CA LEU A 57 1.33 -11.80 26.49
C LEU A 57 0.98 -12.61 25.22
N MET A 58 1.00 -13.93 25.35
CA MET A 58 0.59 -14.86 24.30
C MET A 58 -0.93 -15.02 24.34
N THR A 59 -1.59 -14.88 23.19
CA THR A 59 -2.98 -15.26 22.99
C THR A 59 -3.08 -16.37 21.95
N SER A 60 -4.15 -17.16 22.02
CA SER A 60 -4.40 -18.26 21.10
C SER A 60 -5.79 -18.13 20.49
N ASP A 61 -5.85 -17.94 19.17
CA ASP A 61 -7.06 -17.79 18.39
C ASP A 61 -7.52 -19.14 17.83
N ILE A 62 -8.81 -19.47 18.01
CA ILE A 62 -9.43 -20.68 17.44
C ILE A 62 -10.42 -20.31 16.35
N TRP A 63 -10.11 -20.76 15.14
CA TRP A 63 -10.91 -20.57 13.94
C TRP A 63 -11.58 -21.88 13.55
N ILE A 64 -12.87 -21.85 13.21
CA ILE A 64 -13.62 -23.01 12.71
C ILE A 64 -13.74 -22.92 11.20
N ILE A 65 -13.49 -24.05 10.55
CA ILE A 65 -13.35 -24.15 9.09
C ILE A 65 -14.68 -24.32 8.38
N ASN A 66 -15.66 -24.95 9.02
CA ASN A 66 -16.99 -25.18 8.46
C ASN A 66 -18.03 -24.32 9.18
N GLU A 67 -18.75 -23.48 8.43
CA GLU A 67 -19.78 -22.59 9.00
C GLU A 67 -20.91 -23.35 9.71
N GLU A 68 -21.18 -24.60 9.29
CA GLU A 68 -22.18 -25.49 9.92
C GLU A 68 -21.80 -25.90 11.35
N ASP A 69 -20.51 -25.91 11.69
CA ASP A 69 -20.02 -26.28 13.02
C ASP A 69 -19.98 -25.10 14.00
N VAL A 70 -20.08 -23.86 13.51
CA VAL A 70 -19.89 -22.63 14.29
C VAL A 70 -20.85 -22.53 15.48
N GLU A 71 -22.15 -22.73 15.25
CA GLU A 71 -23.16 -22.59 16.31
C GLU A 71 -23.01 -23.66 17.39
N LYS A 72 -22.68 -24.89 16.97
CA LYS A 72 -22.41 -26.02 17.84
C LYS A 72 -21.15 -25.79 18.68
N VAL A 73 -20.07 -25.35 18.06
CA VAL A 73 -18.80 -25.06 18.73
C VAL A 73 -18.95 -23.89 19.70
N GLN A 74 -19.73 -22.86 19.35
CA GLN A 74 -20.02 -21.74 20.25
C GLN A 74 -20.72 -22.23 21.53
N GLY A 75 -21.69 -23.14 21.41
CA GLY A 75 -22.34 -23.75 22.58
C GLY A 75 -21.38 -24.53 23.48
N TRP A 76 -20.41 -25.25 22.89
CA TRP A 76 -19.37 -25.94 23.66
C TRP A 76 -18.36 -24.98 24.28
N LEU A 77 -17.99 -23.91 23.58
CA LEU A 77 -17.11 -22.88 24.12
C LEU A 77 -17.76 -22.19 25.32
N ASP A 78 -19.05 -21.89 25.26
CA ASP A 78 -19.78 -21.29 26.36
C ASP A 78 -19.82 -22.21 27.59
N ALA A 79 -19.93 -23.53 27.38
CA ALA A 79 -19.83 -24.52 28.45
C ALA A 79 -18.41 -24.65 28.99
N PHE A 80 -17.40 -24.71 28.11
CA PHE A 80 -15.98 -24.77 28.47
C PHE A 80 -15.56 -23.54 29.28
N SER A 81 -16.02 -22.35 28.89
CA SER A 81 -15.70 -21.09 29.57
C SER A 81 -16.30 -21.02 30.99
N ARG A 82 -17.40 -21.73 31.25
CA ARG A 82 -18.00 -21.84 32.60
C ARG A 82 -17.27 -22.85 33.47
N ASN A 83 -16.85 -23.97 32.90
CA ASN A 83 -16.13 -25.03 33.61
C ASN A 83 -15.16 -25.79 32.68
N PRO A 84 -13.91 -25.33 32.52
CA PRO A 84 -12.93 -25.99 31.66
C PRO A 84 -12.57 -27.41 32.13
N ASN A 85 -12.75 -27.67 33.44
CA ASN A 85 -12.42 -28.94 34.09
C ASN A 85 -13.57 -29.95 34.09
N ASP A 86 -14.67 -29.65 33.38
CA ASP A 86 -15.79 -30.58 33.24
C ASP A 86 -15.32 -31.90 32.61
N GLN A 87 -15.93 -33.01 33.03
CA GLN A 87 -15.58 -34.35 32.54
C GLN A 87 -15.76 -34.44 31.02
N MET A 88 -16.69 -33.68 30.43
CA MET A 88 -16.90 -33.65 28.99
C MET A 88 -15.70 -33.12 28.18
N PHE A 89 -14.82 -32.32 28.80
CA PHE A 89 -13.64 -31.73 28.15
C PHE A 89 -12.33 -32.43 28.52
N LYS A 90 -12.39 -33.39 29.46
CA LYS A 90 -11.23 -34.16 29.89
C LYS A 90 -10.94 -35.31 28.93
N LYS A 91 -9.64 -35.59 28.78
CA LYS A 91 -9.11 -36.73 28.01
C LYS A 91 -9.80 -38.03 28.46
N SER A 92 -10.31 -38.81 27.50
CA SER A 92 -10.59 -40.22 27.74
C SER A 92 -9.24 -40.95 27.88
N GLU A 93 -8.85 -41.31 29.10
CA GLU A 93 -7.84 -42.34 29.33
C GLU A 93 -8.48 -43.70 28.95
N GLY A 94 -8.41 -44.07 27.67
CA GLY A 94 -9.08 -45.30 27.21
C GLY A 94 -8.65 -45.86 25.87
N ASP A 95 -8.42 -45.04 24.83
CA ASP A 95 -8.26 -45.57 23.46
C ASP A 95 -6.93 -45.15 22.81
N ALA A 96 -5.83 -45.23 23.57
CA ALA A 96 -4.49 -45.25 22.99
C ALA A 96 -4.02 -46.70 22.88
N GLU A 97 -4.44 -47.40 21.84
CA GLU A 97 -3.70 -48.58 21.37
C GLU A 97 -2.30 -48.10 20.95
N LEU A 98 -1.32 -48.38 21.82
CA LEU A 98 0.10 -48.24 21.56
C LEU A 98 0.48 -49.20 20.43
N ILE A 99 0.56 -48.71 19.20
CA ILE A 99 1.21 -49.44 18.11
C ILE A 99 2.71 -49.57 18.49
N PRO A 100 3.27 -50.79 18.64
CA PRO A 100 4.68 -50.97 18.97
C PRO A 100 5.58 -50.42 17.85
N ALA A 101 6.70 -49.81 18.23
CA ALA A 101 7.61 -49.08 17.35
C ALA A 101 8.37 -49.93 16.28
N GLU A 102 8.02 -51.20 16.10
CA GLU A 102 8.65 -52.12 15.13
C GLU A 102 7.86 -52.34 13.84
N GLU A 103 6.66 -51.75 13.70
CA GLU A 103 5.81 -51.93 12.50
C GLU A 103 5.96 -50.80 11.45
N LEU A 104 6.83 -49.81 11.68
CA LEU A 104 7.06 -48.66 10.79
C LEU A 104 7.99 -48.91 9.59
N LEU A 105 8.32 -50.17 9.30
CA LEU A 105 9.11 -50.55 8.12
C LEU A 105 8.33 -51.52 7.22
N SER A 106 7.22 -51.04 6.66
CA SER A 106 6.71 -51.56 5.38
C SER A 106 6.09 -50.42 4.56
N PRO A 107 6.33 -50.35 3.24
CA PRO A 107 5.76 -49.31 2.39
C PRO A 107 4.36 -49.73 1.92
N GLU A 108 3.48 -48.73 1.79
CA GLU A 108 2.13 -48.79 1.21
C GLU A 108 0.99 -49.20 2.16
N GLU A 109 0.39 -48.19 2.81
CA GLU A 109 -1.07 -48.04 2.87
C GLU A 109 -1.44 -46.61 3.28
N GLU A 110 -2.34 -45.97 2.52
CA GLU A 110 -2.83 -44.62 2.73
C GLU A 110 -3.60 -44.51 4.06
N THR A 111 -2.95 -43.98 5.11
CA THR A 111 -3.62 -43.58 6.34
C THR A 111 -4.27 -42.20 6.17
N PRO A 112 -5.54 -42.00 6.56
CA PRO A 112 -6.23 -40.73 6.40
C PRO A 112 -5.53 -39.66 7.25
N SER A 113 -5.06 -38.61 6.58
CA SER A 113 -4.44 -37.45 7.18
C SER A 113 -5.42 -36.76 8.14
N TYR A 114 -5.30 -37.06 9.43
CA TYR A 114 -5.81 -36.18 10.48
C TYR A 114 -4.92 -34.93 10.48
N PHE A 115 -5.35 -33.91 9.74
CA PHE A 115 -4.60 -32.69 9.50
C PHE A 115 -4.42 -31.86 10.78
N HIS A 116 -3.34 -32.12 11.53
CA HIS A 116 -2.76 -31.13 12.41
C HIS A 116 -1.98 -30.13 11.56
N ARG A 117 -2.62 -29.02 11.16
CA ARG A 117 -1.88 -27.85 10.67
C ARG A 117 -1.43 -26.99 11.84
N GLN A 118 -0.49 -27.51 12.63
CA GLN A 118 0.28 -26.70 13.56
C GLN A 118 1.30 -25.87 12.76
N LYS A 119 0.82 -24.88 11.99
CA LYS A 119 1.70 -23.82 11.51
C LYS A 119 1.86 -22.83 12.65
N GLY A 120 2.71 -23.18 13.62
CA GLY A 120 3.38 -22.16 14.40
C GLY A 120 4.04 -21.21 13.41
N ASN A 121 3.47 -20.03 13.24
CA ASN A 121 4.06 -19.00 12.41
C ASN A 121 5.44 -18.75 13.02
N PRO A 122 6.56 -19.02 12.33
CA PRO A 122 7.84 -18.54 12.80
C PRO A 122 7.64 -17.04 13.01
N SER A 123 8.05 -16.52 14.17
CA SER A 123 7.97 -15.11 14.48
C SER A 123 8.28 -14.30 13.22
N ALA A 124 7.41 -13.33 12.86
CA ALA A 124 7.50 -12.57 11.60
C ALA A 124 8.90 -11.96 11.30
N SER A 125 9.78 -11.95 12.30
CA SER A 125 11.20 -11.62 12.26
C SER A 125 12.12 -12.61 11.53
N SER A 126 11.77 -13.90 11.32
CA SER A 126 12.72 -14.89 10.74
C SER A 126 12.54 -15.18 9.25
N GLN A 127 11.45 -14.77 8.62
CA GLN A 127 11.26 -15.02 7.19
C GLN A 127 11.97 -13.98 6.31
N PRO A 128 12.68 -14.39 5.25
CA PRO A 128 13.41 -13.48 4.37
C PRO A 128 12.47 -12.50 3.67
N MET A 129 12.99 -11.32 3.33
CA MET A 129 12.24 -10.30 2.60
C MET A 129 11.75 -10.85 1.26
N GLY A 130 10.51 -10.49 0.88
CA GLY A 130 9.98 -10.83 -0.43
C GLY A 130 10.86 -10.26 -1.54
N ARG A 131 11.11 -11.05 -2.60
CA ARG A 131 12.05 -10.67 -3.67
C ARG A 131 11.56 -9.46 -4.46
N VAL A 132 10.25 -9.34 -4.66
CA VAL A 132 9.66 -8.19 -5.37
C VAL A 132 9.76 -6.92 -4.52
N THR A 133 9.46 -7.03 -3.23
CA THR A 133 9.60 -5.93 -2.27
C THR A 133 11.04 -5.43 -2.23
N LEU A 134 12.01 -6.35 -2.15
CA LEU A 134 13.44 -6.01 -2.20
C LEU A 134 13.83 -5.33 -3.51
N TYR A 135 13.30 -5.79 -4.64
CA TYR A 135 13.58 -5.19 -5.94
C TYR A 135 13.12 -3.72 -6.01
N PHE A 136 11.88 -3.42 -5.60
CA PHE A 136 11.39 -2.04 -5.58
C PHE A 136 12.15 -1.17 -4.57
N LEU A 137 12.49 -1.72 -3.40
CA LEU A 137 13.30 -1.04 -2.39
C LEU A 137 14.65 -0.60 -2.98
N LEU A 138 15.42 -1.54 -3.54
CA LEU A 138 16.73 -1.27 -4.12
C LEU A 138 16.65 -0.33 -5.33
N THR A 139 15.61 -0.49 -6.16
CA THR A 139 15.39 0.35 -7.34
C THR A 139 15.11 1.81 -6.94
N CYS A 140 14.24 2.05 -5.95
CA CYS A 140 13.96 3.40 -5.46
C CYS A 140 15.20 4.05 -4.83
N ILE A 141 15.97 3.29 -4.05
CA ILE A 141 17.22 3.75 -3.44
C ILE A 141 18.24 4.12 -4.52
N LEU A 142 18.44 3.25 -5.52
CA LEU A 142 19.36 3.49 -6.63
C LEU A 142 18.95 4.74 -7.40
N ILE A 143 17.69 4.83 -7.84
CA ILE A 143 17.18 5.98 -8.59
C ILE A 143 17.33 7.27 -7.79
N PHE A 144 17.05 7.23 -6.48
CA PHE A 144 17.24 8.39 -5.61
C PHE A 144 18.70 8.87 -5.63
N PHE A 145 19.67 7.99 -5.32
CA PHE A 145 21.06 8.40 -5.26
C PHE A 145 21.61 8.84 -6.63
N VAL A 146 21.31 8.11 -7.70
CA VAL A 146 21.74 8.53 -9.04
C VAL A 146 21.10 9.87 -9.41
N SER A 147 19.84 10.09 -9.06
CA SER A 147 19.22 11.41 -9.25
C SER A 147 19.93 12.50 -8.45
N GLN A 148 20.34 12.26 -7.21
CA GLN A 148 21.06 13.27 -6.42
C GLN A 148 22.41 13.61 -7.07
N PHE A 149 23.19 12.61 -7.45
CA PHE A 149 24.50 12.81 -8.09
C PHE A 149 24.45 13.42 -9.50
N THR A 150 23.28 13.39 -10.15
CA THR A 150 23.09 13.94 -11.50
C THR A 150 22.20 15.19 -11.52
N THR A 151 21.81 15.70 -10.35
CA THR A 151 21.08 16.97 -10.27
C THR A 151 22.04 18.11 -10.59
N PRO A 152 21.69 19.03 -11.51
CA PRO A 152 22.54 20.18 -11.81
C PRO A 152 22.72 21.08 -10.58
N GLU A 153 23.96 21.51 -10.33
CA GLU A 153 24.28 22.49 -9.28
C GLU A 153 24.28 23.90 -9.88
N PHE A 154 23.71 24.85 -9.14
CA PHE A 154 23.66 26.26 -9.53
C PHE A 154 24.16 27.12 -8.37
N GLU A 155 24.91 28.19 -8.69
CA GLU A 155 25.37 29.17 -7.68
C GLU A 155 24.22 30.04 -7.14
N THR A 156 23.11 30.11 -7.86
CA THR A 156 21.94 30.91 -7.49
C THR A 156 21.01 30.18 -6.51
N PRO A 157 20.28 30.91 -5.64
CA PRO A 157 19.31 30.29 -4.73
C PRO A 157 18.26 29.46 -5.46
N ALA A 158 17.95 28.27 -4.92
CA ALA A 158 17.01 27.31 -5.54
C ALA A 158 15.62 27.89 -5.82
N THR A 159 15.17 28.88 -5.05
CA THR A 159 13.87 29.57 -5.23
C THR A 159 13.76 30.36 -6.53
N ASN A 160 14.90 30.68 -7.16
CA ASN A 160 14.96 31.48 -8.38
C ASN A 160 15.22 30.63 -9.64
N ILE A 161 15.13 29.31 -9.50
CA ILE A 161 15.37 28.34 -10.57
C ILE A 161 14.03 27.73 -10.95
N PRO A 162 13.60 27.80 -12.22
CA PRO A 162 12.40 27.11 -12.65
C PRO A 162 12.50 25.62 -12.32
N TYR A 163 11.43 25.07 -11.78
CA TYR A 163 11.32 23.66 -11.41
C TYR A 163 11.91 22.69 -12.46
N PRO A 164 11.54 22.74 -13.77
CA PRO A 164 12.02 21.75 -14.74
C PRO A 164 13.54 21.81 -14.98
N VAL A 165 14.16 22.97 -14.80
CA VAL A 165 15.59 23.21 -15.01
C VAL A 165 16.40 22.59 -13.87
N SER A 166 15.87 22.60 -12.65
CA SER A 166 16.51 22.01 -11.47
C SER A 166 16.47 20.48 -11.42
N LEU A 167 15.82 19.82 -12.38
CA LEU A 167 15.67 18.37 -12.37
C LEU A 167 16.90 17.66 -12.93
N SER A 168 17.26 16.55 -12.29
CA SER A 168 18.23 15.61 -12.87
C SER A 168 17.72 15.02 -14.20
N PRO A 169 18.61 14.61 -15.12
CA PRO A 169 18.21 13.93 -16.35
C PRO A 169 17.30 12.72 -16.12
N ILE A 170 17.58 11.96 -15.05
CA ILE A 170 16.76 10.79 -14.68
C ILE A 170 15.35 11.20 -14.27
N LYS A 171 15.20 12.27 -13.48
CA LYS A 171 13.87 12.78 -13.11
C LYS A 171 13.08 13.18 -14.36
N LYS A 172 13.70 13.91 -15.30
CA LYS A 172 13.03 14.32 -16.56
C LYS A 172 12.49 13.13 -17.37
N VAL A 173 13.22 12.01 -17.40
CA VAL A 173 12.80 10.78 -18.11
C VAL A 173 11.70 10.00 -17.37
N LEU A 174 11.73 10.03 -16.03
CA LEU A 174 10.84 9.20 -15.20
C LEU A 174 9.58 9.93 -14.70
N LEU A 175 9.50 11.25 -14.82
CA LEU A 175 8.29 12.02 -14.54
C LEU A 175 7.12 11.61 -15.44
N TYR A 176 5.90 11.87 -14.98
CA TYR A 176 4.68 11.39 -15.65
C TYR A 176 4.52 11.98 -17.05
N ASP A 177 4.92 13.24 -17.20
CA ASP A 177 5.00 13.93 -18.48
C ASP A 177 6.14 14.94 -18.43
N TYR A 178 6.63 15.32 -19.61
CA TYR A 178 7.64 16.37 -19.76
C TYR A 178 7.24 17.23 -20.97
N PRO A 179 6.33 18.20 -20.77
CA PRO A 179 5.70 18.93 -21.86
C PRO A 179 6.69 19.77 -22.65
N ARG A 180 6.34 20.13 -23.90
CA ARG A 180 7.20 20.97 -24.76
C ARG A 180 7.66 22.27 -24.09
N ALA A 181 6.80 22.88 -23.27
CA ALA A 181 7.16 24.07 -22.50
C ALA A 181 8.39 23.85 -21.60
N PHE A 182 8.52 22.67 -20.98
CA PHE A 182 9.68 22.36 -20.13
C PHE A 182 10.95 22.17 -20.97
N GLU A 183 10.83 21.57 -22.16
CA GLU A 183 11.96 21.43 -23.10
C GLU A 183 12.48 22.77 -23.61
N LEU A 184 11.59 23.76 -23.79
CA LEU A 184 11.97 25.10 -24.22
C LEU A 184 12.78 25.82 -23.13
N LEU A 185 12.41 25.64 -21.85
CA LEU A 185 13.21 26.13 -20.73
C LEU A 185 14.57 25.45 -20.64
N ASP A 186 14.62 24.14 -20.87
CA ASP A 186 15.89 23.40 -20.93
C ASP A 186 16.79 23.94 -22.05
N GLN A 187 16.26 24.08 -23.27
CA GLN A 187 16.98 24.63 -24.41
C GLN A 187 17.48 26.06 -24.13
N PHE A 188 16.65 26.87 -23.48
CA PHE A 188 17.04 28.22 -23.10
C PHE A 188 18.25 28.19 -22.16
N VAL A 189 18.19 27.41 -21.09
CA VAL A 189 19.24 27.38 -20.07
C VAL A 189 20.51 26.74 -20.60
N GLU A 190 20.40 25.69 -21.40
CA GLU A 190 21.55 25.05 -22.07
C GLU A 190 22.27 26.03 -22.99
N LYS A 191 21.52 26.89 -23.71
CA LYS A 191 22.10 27.80 -24.70
C LYS A 191 22.56 29.15 -24.14
N PHE A 192 21.84 29.71 -23.16
CA PHE A 192 22.03 31.08 -22.70
C PHE A 192 22.39 31.19 -21.21
N GLY A 193 22.31 30.09 -20.47
CA GLY A 193 22.56 30.06 -19.03
C GLY A 193 21.38 30.60 -18.19
N LEU A 194 21.40 30.26 -16.90
CA LEU A 194 20.35 30.63 -15.96
C LEU A 194 20.29 32.14 -15.68
N GLU A 195 21.42 32.85 -15.73
CA GLU A 195 21.50 34.29 -15.48
C GLU A 195 20.64 35.10 -16.46
N LYS A 196 20.58 34.67 -17.72
CA LYS A 196 19.79 35.34 -18.76
C LYS A 196 18.29 35.12 -18.59
N LEU A 197 17.90 34.05 -17.90
CA LEU A 197 16.50 33.83 -17.53
C LEU A 197 16.05 34.81 -16.44
N GLN A 198 16.94 35.11 -15.49
CA GLN A 198 16.67 36.04 -14.40
C GLN A 198 16.71 37.51 -14.86
N ASN A 199 17.48 37.84 -15.90
CA ASN A 199 17.60 39.19 -16.47
C ASN A 199 17.24 39.24 -17.98
N PRO A 200 15.97 38.98 -18.35
CA PRO A 200 15.56 38.77 -19.75
C PRO A 200 15.66 40.03 -20.62
N THR A 201 15.71 41.23 -20.02
CA THR A 201 15.87 42.51 -20.73
C THR A 201 17.20 42.57 -21.50
N THR A 202 18.26 41.98 -20.94
CA THR A 202 19.63 41.93 -21.49
C THR A 202 19.89 40.70 -22.36
N ALA A 203 18.87 39.87 -22.59
CA ALA A 203 18.99 38.65 -23.37
C ALA A 203 19.06 38.96 -24.89
N PRO A 204 19.84 38.18 -25.66
CA PRO A 204 19.90 38.33 -27.12
C PRO A 204 18.52 38.09 -27.76
N PRO A 205 18.28 38.57 -29.00
CA PRO A 205 16.99 38.41 -29.68
C PRO A 205 16.48 36.97 -29.73
N GLU A 206 17.40 36.02 -29.96
CA GLU A 206 17.07 34.59 -29.99
C GLU A 206 16.59 34.06 -28.63
N ALA A 207 17.22 34.48 -27.53
CA ALA A 207 16.79 34.12 -26.18
C ALA A 207 15.40 34.69 -25.87
N LYS A 208 15.12 35.92 -26.30
CA LYS A 208 13.79 36.54 -26.17
C LYS A 208 12.73 35.78 -26.98
N ALA A 209 13.08 35.31 -28.18
CA ALA A 209 12.20 34.48 -28.99
C ALA A 209 11.86 33.15 -28.31
N LEU A 210 12.84 32.45 -27.71
CA LEU A 210 12.57 31.22 -26.94
C LEU A 210 11.67 31.46 -25.72
N LEU A 211 11.89 32.56 -24.97
CA LEU A 211 11.02 32.90 -23.84
C LEU A 211 9.60 33.24 -24.29
N GLN A 212 9.47 33.91 -25.43
CA GLN A 212 8.18 34.18 -26.03
C GLN A 212 7.48 32.88 -26.44
N GLU A 213 8.19 31.96 -27.11
CA GLU A 213 7.68 30.64 -27.48
C GLU A 213 7.23 29.85 -26.23
N PHE A 214 8.06 29.84 -25.18
CA PHE A 214 7.70 29.23 -23.89
C PHE A 214 6.40 29.83 -23.33
N SER A 215 6.29 31.16 -23.27
CA SER A 215 5.10 31.84 -22.72
C SER A 215 3.82 31.58 -23.50
N GLN A 216 3.95 31.18 -24.78
CA GLN A 216 2.83 30.87 -25.67
C GLN A 216 2.53 29.38 -25.78
N THR A 217 3.39 28.52 -25.21
CA THR A 217 3.25 27.07 -25.28
C THR A 217 2.44 26.57 -24.08
N PRO A 218 1.16 26.19 -24.25
CA PRO A 218 0.36 25.66 -23.16
C PRO A 218 0.86 24.27 -22.74
N TYR A 219 0.76 23.97 -21.46
CA TYR A 219 0.99 22.63 -20.92
C TYR A 219 -0.01 22.31 -19.81
N TRP A 220 -0.21 21.03 -19.53
CA TRP A 220 -1.21 20.59 -18.55
C TRP A 220 -0.74 20.81 -17.11
N GLU A 221 -1.39 21.73 -16.41
CA GLU A 221 -1.12 22.06 -14.99
C GLU A 221 -2.06 21.32 -14.03
N GLY A 222 -3.14 20.73 -14.55
CA GLY A 222 -4.12 19.99 -13.76
C GLY A 222 -5.48 20.67 -13.67
N VAL A 223 -6.47 19.91 -13.19
CA VAL A 223 -7.82 20.44 -12.90
C VAL A 223 -7.82 21.36 -11.67
N TYR A 224 -6.87 21.21 -10.75
CA TYR A 224 -6.81 21.97 -9.50
C TYR A 224 -6.82 23.49 -9.74
N ASP A 225 -6.00 23.99 -10.66
CA ASP A 225 -5.93 25.43 -10.92
C ASP A 225 -7.25 25.97 -11.48
N GLN A 226 -7.94 25.18 -12.31
CA GLN A 226 -9.27 25.54 -12.82
C GLN A 226 -10.31 25.55 -11.69
N ILE A 227 -10.21 24.64 -10.71
CA ILE A 227 -11.04 24.67 -9.51
C ILE A 227 -10.78 25.96 -8.73
N VAL A 228 -9.52 26.27 -8.42
CA VAL A 228 -9.15 27.50 -7.69
C VAL A 228 -9.66 28.74 -8.41
N LEU A 229 -9.41 28.86 -9.72
CA LEU A 229 -9.88 29.97 -10.55
C LEU A 229 -11.40 30.10 -10.54
N HIS A 230 -12.13 28.99 -10.61
CA HIS A 230 -13.59 29.02 -10.54
C HIS A 230 -14.09 29.51 -9.16
N PHE A 231 -13.44 29.11 -8.07
CA PHE A 231 -13.79 29.59 -6.73
C PHE A 231 -13.45 31.08 -6.52
N GLN A 232 -12.37 31.57 -7.14
CA GLN A 232 -12.00 32.99 -7.12
C GLN A 232 -12.89 33.84 -8.05
N HIS A 233 -13.29 33.28 -9.19
CA HIS A 233 -14.04 33.96 -10.26
C HIS A 233 -15.14 33.03 -10.83
N PRO A 234 -16.32 32.96 -10.18
CA PRO A 234 -17.38 31.99 -10.51
C PRO A 234 -17.91 32.05 -11.94
N ASP A 235 -17.82 33.20 -12.59
CA ASP A 235 -18.29 33.41 -13.97
C ASP A 235 -17.30 32.91 -15.04
N THR A 236 -16.10 32.47 -14.64
CA THR A 236 -15.07 31.97 -15.56
C THR A 236 -15.45 30.59 -16.08
N SER A 237 -15.44 30.41 -17.39
CA SER A 237 -15.63 29.10 -18.02
C SER A 237 -14.39 28.22 -17.84
N TRP A 238 -14.62 26.93 -17.60
CA TRP A 238 -13.55 25.93 -17.52
C TRP A 238 -12.87 25.76 -18.87
N GLU A 239 -11.55 25.98 -18.93
CA GLU A 239 -10.77 25.84 -20.18
C GLU A 239 -9.70 24.75 -20.06
N PHE A 240 -9.91 23.63 -20.78
CA PHE A 240 -8.96 22.52 -20.84
C PHE A 240 -8.32 22.43 -22.24
N LYS A 241 -7.62 23.49 -22.65
CA LYS A 241 -7.01 23.59 -24.00
C LYS A 241 -5.56 23.07 -24.06
N ALA A 242 -4.93 22.85 -22.91
CA ALA A 242 -3.55 22.38 -22.86
C ALA A 242 -3.41 20.91 -23.32
N PRO A 243 -2.33 20.56 -24.03
CA PRO A 243 -2.04 19.19 -24.39
C PRO A 243 -1.79 18.34 -23.14
N MET A 244 -2.40 17.15 -23.12
CA MET A 244 -2.15 16.12 -22.10
C MET A 244 -1.38 14.94 -22.69
N PHE A 245 -0.60 14.27 -21.83
CA PHE A 245 0.11 13.03 -22.10
C PHE A 245 1.10 13.15 -23.27
N GLU A 246 1.83 14.27 -23.36
CA GLU A 246 2.68 14.58 -24.52
C GLU A 246 3.72 13.48 -24.78
N LYS A 247 4.51 13.13 -23.75
CA LYS A 247 5.55 12.10 -23.87
C LYS A 247 4.99 10.70 -23.97
N ILE A 248 3.88 10.42 -23.29
CA ILE A 248 3.21 9.13 -23.37
C ILE A 248 2.67 8.89 -24.80
N LYS A 249 2.11 9.91 -25.46
CA LYS A 249 1.68 9.84 -26.87
C LYS A 249 2.84 9.65 -27.86
N GLN A 250 4.04 10.06 -27.48
CA GLN A 250 5.29 9.82 -28.23
C GLN A 250 5.86 8.40 -28.01
N GLY A 251 5.22 7.56 -27.20
CA GLY A 251 5.61 6.17 -26.96
C GLY A 251 6.33 5.92 -25.64
N GLU A 252 6.52 6.94 -24.81
CA GLU A 252 7.18 6.82 -23.49
C GLU A 252 6.22 6.24 -22.43
N ILE A 253 5.65 5.06 -22.69
CA ILE A 253 4.57 4.46 -21.91
C ILE A 253 4.95 4.11 -20.47
N TRP A 254 6.24 4.00 -20.14
CA TRP A 254 6.70 3.73 -18.77
C TRP A 254 6.34 4.86 -17.80
N ARG A 255 6.17 6.10 -18.31
CA ARG A 255 5.88 7.30 -17.52
C ARG A 255 4.59 7.22 -16.72
N VAL A 256 3.65 6.36 -17.12
CA VAL A 256 2.43 6.11 -16.33
C VAL A 256 2.73 5.50 -14.96
N PHE A 257 3.88 4.84 -14.80
CA PHE A 257 4.27 4.16 -13.56
C PHE A 257 5.52 4.77 -12.89
N THR A 258 6.53 5.16 -13.67
CA THR A 258 7.85 5.55 -13.13
C THR A 258 7.90 6.71 -12.13
N PRO A 259 6.94 7.65 -12.06
CA PRO A 259 6.89 8.65 -10.99
C PRO A 259 6.86 8.03 -9.59
N ALA A 260 6.31 6.82 -9.46
CA ALA A 260 6.26 6.09 -8.20
C ALA A 260 7.66 5.71 -7.68
N LEU A 261 8.67 5.66 -8.55
CA LEU A 261 10.04 5.29 -8.19
C LEU A 261 10.91 6.49 -7.78
N LEU A 262 10.46 7.70 -8.09
CA LEU A 262 11.14 8.95 -7.79
C LEU A 262 10.86 9.41 -6.35
N HIS A 263 11.82 10.07 -5.72
CA HIS A 263 11.68 10.65 -4.37
C HIS A 263 12.30 12.05 -4.33
N SER A 264 11.68 12.97 -3.59
CA SER A 264 12.10 14.37 -3.49
C SER A 264 13.36 14.54 -2.64
N ASP A 265 13.38 13.85 -1.50
CA ASP A 265 14.37 14.00 -0.44
C ASP A 265 14.55 12.68 0.33
N LEU A 266 15.55 12.67 1.22
CA LEU A 266 15.92 11.47 1.97
C LEU A 266 14.83 11.04 2.95
N PHE A 267 14.10 11.97 3.57
CA PHE A 267 13.02 11.63 4.51
C PHE A 267 11.85 11.00 3.77
N HIS A 268 11.45 11.57 2.62
CA HIS A 268 10.40 11.00 1.78
C HIS A 268 10.76 9.57 1.32
N LEU A 269 12.01 9.34 0.87
CA LEU A 269 12.49 7.99 0.56
C LEU A 269 12.42 7.08 1.78
N PHE A 270 12.99 7.51 2.91
CA PHE A 270 13.08 6.72 4.13
C PHE A 270 11.71 6.24 4.61
N PHE A 271 10.74 7.14 4.73
CA PHE A 271 9.39 6.78 5.18
C PHE A 271 8.69 5.84 4.21
N ASN A 272 8.77 6.09 2.90
CA ASN A 272 8.16 5.19 1.93
C ASN A 272 8.78 3.78 2.00
N MET A 273 10.10 3.70 2.12
CA MET A 273 10.82 2.42 2.11
C MET A 273 10.59 1.61 3.39
N ILE A 274 10.50 2.25 4.56
CA ILE A 274 10.12 1.55 5.81
C ILE A 274 8.72 0.94 5.66
N TRP A 275 7.76 1.70 5.16
CA TRP A 275 6.41 1.19 4.98
C TRP A 275 6.34 0.09 3.93
N LEU A 276 7.11 0.21 2.84
CA LEU A 276 7.24 -0.85 1.84
C LEU A 276 7.79 -2.15 2.47
N ILE A 277 8.77 -2.04 3.36
CA ILE A 277 9.32 -3.22 4.07
C ILE A 277 8.28 -3.84 5.01
N VAL A 278 7.61 -3.02 5.82
CA VAL A 278 6.65 -3.48 6.85
C VAL A 278 5.40 -4.09 6.21
N ILE A 279 4.87 -3.46 5.17
CA ILE A 279 3.57 -3.79 4.58
C ILE A 279 3.75 -4.65 3.33
N GLY A 280 4.68 -4.28 2.46
CA GLY A 280 4.91 -4.96 1.18
C GLY A 280 5.32 -6.42 1.36
N LYS A 281 6.20 -6.72 2.32
CA LYS A 281 6.58 -8.10 2.69
C LYS A 281 5.34 -8.96 3.00
N GLN A 282 4.41 -8.41 3.77
CA GLN A 282 3.22 -9.14 4.20
C GLN A 282 2.28 -9.44 3.03
N ILE A 283 2.09 -8.48 2.13
CA ILE A 283 1.25 -8.66 0.94
C ILE A 283 1.89 -9.68 0.00
N GLU A 284 3.18 -9.52 -0.33
CA GLU A 284 3.89 -10.42 -1.26
C GLU A 284 3.83 -11.89 -0.81
N GLN A 285 4.01 -12.14 0.50
CA GLN A 285 3.95 -13.48 1.07
C GLN A 285 2.57 -14.12 0.97
N ARG A 286 1.49 -13.32 1.02
CA ARG A 286 0.11 -13.83 1.05
C ARG A 286 -0.48 -14.03 -0.34
N ILE A 287 -0.37 -13.03 -1.20
CA ILE A 287 -0.98 -13.08 -2.54
C ILE A 287 -0.03 -13.65 -3.60
N GLY A 288 1.25 -13.80 -3.25
CA GLY A 288 2.29 -14.29 -4.15
C GLY A 288 2.81 -13.21 -5.11
N LYS A 289 4.01 -13.45 -5.66
CA LYS A 289 4.78 -12.46 -6.44
C LYS A 289 4.03 -11.90 -7.65
N GLY A 290 3.38 -12.74 -8.45
CA GLY A 290 2.71 -12.31 -9.68
C GLY A 290 1.54 -11.36 -9.40
N LYS A 291 0.66 -11.72 -8.46
CA LYS A 291 -0.45 -10.86 -8.04
C LYS A 291 0.06 -9.58 -7.37
N TYR A 292 1.14 -9.67 -6.61
CA TYR A 292 1.75 -8.50 -5.97
C TYR A 292 2.36 -7.51 -6.97
N ILE A 293 3.06 -7.98 -8.00
CA ILE A 293 3.53 -7.12 -9.10
C ILE A 293 2.34 -6.46 -9.79
N LEU A 294 1.30 -7.23 -10.14
CA LEU A 294 0.10 -6.68 -10.76
C LEU A 294 -0.58 -5.63 -9.86
N PHE A 295 -0.68 -5.90 -8.56
CA PHE A 295 -1.22 -4.95 -7.58
C PHE A 295 -0.43 -3.63 -7.59
N ILE A 296 0.91 -3.69 -7.51
CA ILE A 296 1.77 -2.50 -7.55
C ILE A 296 1.59 -1.73 -8.85
N LEU A 297 1.57 -2.42 -10.00
CA LEU A 297 1.40 -1.77 -11.30
C LEU A 297 0.03 -1.09 -11.42
N LEU A 298 -1.06 -1.79 -11.08
CA LEU A 298 -2.42 -1.22 -11.16
C LEU A 298 -2.56 0.01 -10.25
N THR A 299 -2.09 -0.10 -9.01
CA THR A 299 -2.19 1.00 -8.03
C THR A 299 -1.28 2.16 -8.36
N GLY A 300 -0.07 1.91 -8.86
CA GLY A 300 0.86 2.94 -9.33
C GLY A 300 0.31 3.68 -10.54
N VAL A 301 -0.11 2.97 -11.58
CA VAL A 301 -0.68 3.59 -12.79
C VAL A 301 -1.93 4.40 -12.47
N PHE A 302 -2.85 3.85 -11.69
CA PHE A 302 -4.09 4.54 -11.34
C PHE A 302 -3.84 5.80 -10.51
N SER A 303 -3.04 5.70 -9.45
CA SER A 303 -2.77 6.83 -8.56
C SER A 303 -1.95 7.93 -9.23
N ASN A 304 -0.95 7.57 -10.04
CA ASN A 304 -0.18 8.53 -10.82
C ASN A 304 -1.06 9.25 -11.85
N THR A 305 -1.91 8.51 -12.58
CA THR A 305 -2.81 9.11 -13.57
C THR A 305 -3.78 10.07 -12.91
N ALA A 306 -4.37 9.70 -11.77
CA ALA A 306 -5.27 10.56 -11.02
C ALA A 306 -4.56 11.83 -10.52
N GLN A 307 -3.32 11.72 -10.03
CA GLN A 307 -2.52 12.87 -9.60
C GLN A 307 -2.18 13.79 -10.78
N TYR A 308 -1.76 13.23 -11.92
CA TYR A 308 -1.45 14.01 -13.12
C TYR A 308 -2.64 14.82 -13.60
N LEU A 309 -3.82 14.19 -13.66
CA LEU A 309 -5.04 14.88 -14.02
C LEU A 309 -5.40 15.99 -13.01
N MET A 310 -5.10 15.81 -11.72
CA MET A 310 -5.40 16.82 -10.72
C MET A 310 -4.43 18.00 -10.73
N SER A 311 -3.12 17.78 -10.84
CA SER A 311 -2.11 18.82 -10.57
C SER A 311 -0.88 18.78 -11.48
N GLY A 312 -1.02 18.27 -12.71
CA GLY A 312 0.06 18.24 -13.69
C GLY A 312 1.16 17.22 -13.36
N SER A 313 2.31 17.32 -14.02
CA SER A 313 3.38 16.31 -13.94
C SER A 313 4.32 16.44 -12.74
N ASN A 314 4.17 17.49 -11.92
CA ASN A 314 5.05 17.75 -10.78
C ASN A 314 4.64 16.95 -9.54
N PHE A 315 4.83 15.63 -9.59
CA PHE A 315 4.66 14.75 -8.45
C PHE A 315 5.57 13.53 -8.56
N LEU A 316 5.85 12.91 -7.42
CA LEU A 316 6.67 11.72 -7.33
C LEU A 316 6.41 10.97 -6.03
N GLY A 317 6.83 9.70 -5.96
CA GLY A 317 6.86 8.93 -4.73
C GLY A 317 6.01 7.66 -4.77
N PHE A 318 6.45 6.67 -4.00
CA PHE A 318 5.79 5.36 -3.87
C PHE A 318 4.52 5.43 -3.00
N SER A 319 4.24 6.59 -2.40
CA SER A 319 3.23 6.77 -1.34
C SER A 319 1.79 6.49 -1.77
N GLY A 320 1.40 6.73 -3.03
CA GLY A 320 0.09 6.33 -3.56
C GLY A 320 -0.11 4.81 -3.52
N ILE A 321 0.92 4.06 -3.88
CA ILE A 321 0.94 2.59 -3.81
C ILE A 321 0.88 2.11 -2.35
N LEU A 322 1.62 2.77 -1.45
CA LEU A 322 1.56 2.44 -0.02
C LEU A 322 0.16 2.67 0.56
N CYS A 323 -0.50 3.78 0.21
CA CYS A 323 -1.88 4.04 0.62
C CYS A 323 -2.82 2.93 0.12
N ALA A 324 -2.61 2.45 -1.11
CA ALA A 324 -3.34 1.29 -1.63
C ALA A 324 -3.07 0.02 -0.81
N MET A 325 -1.80 -0.26 -0.46
CA MET A 325 -1.43 -1.41 0.36
C MET A 325 -2.07 -1.36 1.75
N ILE A 326 -2.10 -0.18 2.37
CA ILE A 326 -2.73 0.05 3.69
C ILE A 326 -4.23 -0.23 3.61
N ALA A 327 -4.92 0.38 2.66
CA ALA A 327 -6.36 0.19 2.47
C ALA A 327 -6.69 -1.27 2.15
N PHE A 328 -5.87 -1.92 1.33
CA PHE A 328 -5.98 -3.34 1.01
C PHE A 328 -5.93 -4.20 2.28
N ILE A 329 -4.90 -4.03 3.11
CA ILE A 329 -4.77 -4.78 4.38
C ILE A 329 -5.95 -4.50 5.30
N TRP A 330 -6.37 -3.23 5.43
CA TRP A 330 -7.50 -2.84 6.28
C TRP A 330 -8.80 -3.56 5.86
N VAL A 331 -9.02 -3.74 4.55
CA VAL A 331 -10.14 -4.54 4.02
C VAL A 331 -9.95 -6.02 4.32
N ARG A 332 -8.76 -6.58 4.07
CA ARG A 332 -8.48 -8.00 4.30
C ARG A 332 -8.62 -8.40 5.76
N GLN A 333 -8.12 -7.60 6.70
CA GLN A 333 -8.28 -7.87 8.13
C GLN A 333 -9.74 -7.92 8.59
N ARG A 334 -10.67 -7.25 7.88
CA ARG A 334 -12.11 -7.27 8.21
C ARG A 334 -12.88 -8.39 7.52
N HIS A 335 -12.55 -8.69 6.26
CA HIS A 335 -13.32 -9.61 5.43
C HIS A 335 -12.67 -10.98 5.27
N ALA A 336 -11.38 -11.09 5.57
CA ALA A 336 -10.57 -12.28 5.40
C ALA A 336 -9.50 -12.33 6.51
N ALA A 337 -9.93 -12.21 7.76
CA ALA A 337 -9.04 -12.12 8.92
C ALA A 337 -8.11 -13.35 9.04
N TRP A 338 -8.57 -14.52 8.58
CA TRP A 338 -7.80 -15.76 8.49
C TRP A 338 -6.57 -15.70 7.56
N GLU A 339 -6.46 -14.67 6.70
CA GLU A 339 -5.24 -14.42 5.92
C GLU A 339 -4.10 -13.88 6.80
N GLY A 340 -4.42 -13.51 8.04
CA GLY A 340 -3.46 -13.30 9.12
C GLY A 340 -2.56 -12.09 8.93
N TYR A 341 -3.01 -11.01 8.26
CA TYR A 341 -2.24 -9.77 8.13
C TYR A 341 -1.95 -9.17 9.52
N GLN A 342 -0.67 -8.94 9.83
CA GLN A 342 -0.16 -8.54 11.14
C GLN A 342 0.15 -7.03 11.16
N VAL A 343 -0.83 -6.20 10.80
CA VAL A 343 -0.71 -4.74 10.97
C VAL A 343 -1.51 -4.33 12.19
N GLN A 344 -0.82 -3.77 13.18
CA GLN A 344 -1.41 -3.34 14.44
C GLN A 344 -2.43 -2.24 14.23
N ARG A 345 -3.47 -2.20 15.07
CA ARG A 345 -4.48 -1.14 15.03
C ARG A 345 -3.88 0.24 15.26
N ALA A 346 -2.88 0.34 16.15
CA ALA A 346 -2.12 1.56 16.39
C ALA A 346 -1.39 2.04 15.13
N THR A 347 -0.77 1.12 14.37
CA THR A 347 -0.13 1.42 13.09
C THR A 347 -1.13 1.97 12.07
N LEU A 348 -2.27 1.29 11.90
CA LEU A 348 -3.33 1.78 11.01
C LEU A 348 -3.88 3.14 11.47
N GLY A 349 -4.01 3.35 12.78
CA GLY A 349 -4.42 4.61 13.39
C GLY A 349 -3.43 5.74 13.13
N PHE A 350 -2.13 5.50 13.31
CA PHE A 350 -1.07 6.46 13.01
C PHE A 350 -1.06 6.85 11.52
N ILE A 351 -1.17 5.87 10.63
CA ILE A 351 -1.20 6.11 9.18
C ILE A 351 -2.46 6.89 8.80
N LEU A 352 -3.62 6.52 9.35
CA LEU A 352 -4.86 7.25 9.09
C LEU A 352 -4.77 8.69 9.60
N PHE A 353 -4.24 8.89 10.81
CA PHE A 353 -3.98 10.21 11.37
C PHE A 353 -3.07 11.01 10.44
N PHE A 354 -1.94 10.45 10.01
CA PHE A 354 -1.02 11.10 9.09
C PHE A 354 -1.69 11.51 7.77
N ILE A 355 -2.45 10.60 7.12
CA ILE A 355 -3.19 10.90 5.89
C ILE A 355 -4.22 12.01 6.12
N MET A 356 -4.97 11.96 7.22
CA MET A 356 -5.98 12.98 7.55
C MET A 356 -5.33 14.34 7.88
N THR A 357 -4.17 14.35 8.53
CA THR A 357 -3.39 15.57 8.76
C THR A 357 -2.92 16.18 7.44
N MET A 358 -2.39 15.37 6.52
CA MET A 358 -1.97 15.87 5.20
C MET A 358 -3.14 16.40 4.38
N LEU A 359 -4.29 15.73 4.41
CA LEU A 359 -5.53 16.24 3.82
C LEU A 359 -5.95 17.55 4.48
N GLY A 360 -5.89 17.65 5.80
CA GLY A 360 -6.22 18.88 6.54
C GLY A 360 -5.32 20.06 6.16
N ILE A 361 -4.00 19.84 6.07
CA ILE A 361 -3.05 20.85 5.60
C ILE A 361 -3.41 21.27 4.16
N GLN A 362 -3.72 20.34 3.28
CA GLN A 362 -4.11 20.66 1.89
C GLN A 362 -5.38 21.51 1.81
N LEU A 363 -6.39 21.21 2.62
CA LEU A 363 -7.63 21.99 2.66
C LEU A 363 -7.38 23.40 3.16
N ILE A 364 -6.50 23.57 4.15
CA ILE A 364 -6.06 24.88 4.63
C ILE A 364 -5.31 25.61 3.51
N SER A 365 -4.34 24.97 2.86
CA SER A 365 -3.61 25.54 1.72
C SER A 365 -4.53 26.01 0.60
N PHE A 366 -5.52 25.19 0.22
CA PHE A 366 -6.53 25.54 -0.78
C PHE A 366 -7.36 26.76 -0.35
N ALA A 367 -7.79 26.81 0.91
CA ALA A 367 -8.55 27.95 1.42
C ALA A 367 -7.72 29.25 1.39
N PHE A 368 -6.43 29.18 1.76
CA PHE A 368 -5.51 30.32 1.66
C PHE A 368 -5.31 30.76 0.21
N GLU A 369 -5.16 29.82 -0.72
CA GLU A 369 -4.97 30.13 -2.14
C GLU A 369 -6.23 30.76 -2.75
N VAL A 370 -7.41 30.27 -2.43
CA VAL A 370 -8.68 30.85 -2.89
C VAL A 370 -8.92 32.24 -2.30
N ILE A 371 -8.66 32.43 -1.00
CA ILE A 371 -9.03 33.68 -0.29
C ILE A 371 -7.95 34.76 -0.40
N GLN A 372 -6.69 34.38 -0.30
CA GLN A 372 -5.55 35.31 -0.24
C GLN A 372 -4.71 35.32 -1.53
N HIS A 373 -5.07 34.52 -2.54
CA HIS A 373 -4.30 34.37 -3.78
C HIS A 373 -2.83 33.99 -3.53
N THR A 374 -2.55 33.34 -2.40
CA THR A 374 -1.21 32.86 -2.02
C THR A 374 -1.17 31.34 -2.07
N ALA A 375 -0.41 30.81 -3.04
CA ALA A 375 -0.17 29.39 -3.14
C ALA A 375 0.82 28.94 -2.05
N ILE A 376 0.30 28.29 -1.00
CA ILE A 376 1.10 27.66 0.05
C ILE A 376 0.89 26.16 -0.06
N SER A 377 1.35 25.54 -1.16
CA SER A 377 1.21 24.10 -1.35
C SER A 377 2.47 23.37 -0.88
N PRO A 378 2.37 22.41 0.05
CA PRO A 378 3.52 21.63 0.52
C PRO A 378 4.06 20.61 -0.52
N GLY A 379 3.56 20.61 -1.77
CA GLY A 379 4.03 19.69 -2.82
C GLY A 379 3.64 18.23 -2.57
N ILE A 380 2.58 17.99 -1.80
CA ILE A 380 2.14 16.64 -1.42
C ILE A 380 1.10 16.11 -2.43
N ALA A 381 1.35 14.92 -2.95
CA ALA A 381 0.48 14.23 -3.92
C ALA A 381 -0.78 13.61 -3.25
N ASN A 382 -1.64 14.45 -2.69
CA ASN A 382 -2.82 14.01 -1.93
C ASN A 382 -3.81 13.20 -2.79
N THR A 383 -3.96 13.55 -4.07
CA THR A 383 -4.83 12.80 -4.99
C THR A 383 -4.29 11.41 -5.25
N ALA A 384 -2.97 11.23 -5.35
CA ALA A 384 -2.34 9.92 -5.46
C ALA A 384 -2.63 9.05 -4.23
N HIS A 385 -2.57 9.64 -3.02
CA HIS A 385 -2.86 8.92 -1.77
C HIS A 385 -4.32 8.46 -1.71
N LEU A 386 -5.27 9.36 -1.98
CA LEU A 386 -6.69 9.05 -1.93
C LEU A 386 -7.11 8.05 -3.00
N SER A 387 -6.70 8.26 -4.25
CA SER A 387 -7.01 7.37 -5.37
C SER A 387 -6.34 6.00 -5.20
N GLY A 388 -5.10 5.96 -4.69
CA GLY A 388 -4.41 4.75 -4.31
C GLY A 388 -5.16 3.98 -3.24
N ALA A 389 -5.53 4.62 -2.13
CA ALA A 389 -6.34 4.01 -1.07
C ALA A 389 -7.67 3.47 -1.58
N LEU A 390 -8.37 4.22 -2.44
CA LEU A 390 -9.63 3.78 -3.06
C LEU A 390 -9.44 2.52 -3.89
N LEU A 391 -8.42 2.48 -4.76
CA LEU A 391 -8.17 1.29 -5.56
C LEU A 391 -7.72 0.12 -4.68
N GLY A 392 -6.86 0.34 -3.69
CA GLY A 392 -6.47 -0.67 -2.71
C GLY A 392 -7.66 -1.28 -1.97
N TYR A 393 -8.63 -0.46 -1.57
CA TYR A 393 -9.89 -0.92 -0.97
C TYR A 393 -10.68 -1.82 -1.93
N ILE A 394 -10.82 -1.42 -3.20
CA ILE A 394 -11.52 -2.20 -4.24
C ILE A 394 -10.81 -3.54 -4.45
N LEU A 395 -9.49 -3.54 -4.68
CA LEU A 395 -8.70 -4.75 -4.88
C LEU A 395 -8.74 -5.66 -3.65
N GLY A 396 -8.82 -5.11 -2.44
CA GLY A 396 -8.97 -5.85 -1.19
C GLY A 396 -10.26 -6.64 -1.07
N LYS A 397 -11.33 -6.22 -1.77
CA LYS A 397 -12.59 -6.97 -1.83
C LYS A 397 -12.60 -8.05 -2.91
N MET A 398 -11.63 -8.04 -3.82
CA MET A 398 -11.63 -8.95 -4.96
C MET A 398 -11.03 -10.31 -4.56
N PRO A 399 -11.75 -11.43 -4.77
CA PRO A 399 -11.24 -12.78 -4.50
C PRO A 399 -9.97 -13.11 -5.29
N PHE A 400 -9.73 -12.44 -6.42
CA PHE A 400 -8.49 -12.60 -7.18
C PHE A 400 -7.25 -12.33 -6.32
N PHE A 401 -7.28 -11.34 -5.42
CA PHE A 401 -6.18 -11.02 -4.51
C PHE A 401 -6.28 -11.76 -3.16
N SER A 402 -7.07 -12.84 -3.06
CA SER A 402 -7.09 -13.70 -1.88
C SER A 402 -5.74 -14.38 -1.61
N TRP A 403 -5.52 -14.69 -0.33
CA TRP A 403 -4.40 -15.49 0.12
C TRP A 403 -4.34 -16.79 -0.68
N LYS A 404 -3.14 -17.08 -1.21
CA LYS A 404 -2.86 -18.36 -1.84
C LYS A 404 -2.55 -19.34 -0.72
N GLY A 405 -3.58 -19.98 -0.19
CA GLY A 405 -3.40 -21.14 0.69
C GLY A 405 -2.58 -22.17 -0.06
N ASN A 406 -1.30 -22.30 0.28
CA ASN A 406 -0.47 -23.43 -0.16
C ASN A 406 -0.89 -24.68 0.58
#